data_AF-A0A4Y8BK51-F1
#
_entry.id   AF-A0A4Y8BK51-F1
#
_cell.length_a   1.000
_cell.length_b   1.000
_cell.length_c   1.000
_cell.angle_alpha   90.00
_cell.angle_beta   90.00
_cell.angle_gamma   90.00
#
_symmetry.space_group_name_H-M   'P 1'
#
loop_
_entity.id
_entity.type
_entity.pdbx_description
1 polymer ?
#
loop_
_entity_poly.entity_id
_entity_poly.type
_entity_poly.pdbx_seq_one_letter_code
_entity_poly.pdbx_strand_id
1 'polypeptide(L)'
;MIERYTPQTKEELKALVKDESINLGDIDTSNITDMSGLFLDSTRKDFSGIESWDTSNVEDMSHMFSFASFFNQDISQWNITNVKYMNRMFDNAISFNQNISSWDVENKFTAWMFEECSIDFRNKAKNFERKYIPIDLENLKKLVDDPNINLGDIDTSNITDMSFLFKNSTRKDFSGIESWDVSKVESMAFMFLGCKFFNQDISGWDVSKVESMAHMFENAISFNQDIGSWNTSNAENMRAMFLNAISFNQDIGSWDVFNVKDMSEMFKGCIEFNQSLNDFKVDNVENMRSMFENAINFNQPLNKWNTSNVKDMYHMFDNAKSFNQDISGWDMSRVSDSEGAFDNCVIKMDFVPLLFFNKENKNDRNDNTVDNSSDSKSLFFEALQNLKSDNLNLNSISEFYNQHKQSLDVGIVNDIESKTKVFISEIYELLYNSVNVSNDKKEAMHISLK
;
A
#
# COMPACT_ATOMS: atom_id res chain seq x y z
N MET A 1 -44.65 -13.92 36.17
CA MET A 1 -44.83 -12.58 35.58
C MET A 1 -43.73 -11.75 36.18
N ILE A 2 -42.76 -11.31 35.39
CA ILE A 2 -41.84 -10.27 35.86
C ILE A 2 -42.72 -9.02 35.91
N GLU A 3 -42.90 -8.43 37.09
CA GLU A 3 -43.60 -7.17 37.23
C GLU A 3 -42.79 -6.12 36.47
N ARG A 4 -43.30 -5.69 35.32
CA ARG A 4 -42.68 -4.60 34.54
C ARG A 4 -43.12 -3.28 35.15
N TYR A 5 -42.16 -2.38 35.36
CA TYR A 5 -42.46 -1.00 35.71
C TYR A 5 -42.97 -0.27 34.47
N THR A 6 -44.15 0.36 34.53
CA THR A 6 -44.80 1.02 33.38
C THR A 6 -44.96 2.52 33.63
N PRO A 7 -43.87 3.30 33.65
CA PRO A 7 -43.94 4.75 33.87
C PRO A 7 -44.81 5.42 32.80
N GLN A 8 -45.62 6.39 33.22
CA GLN A 8 -46.49 7.18 32.35
C GLN A 8 -45.90 8.57 32.08
N THR A 9 -44.91 8.98 32.87
CA THR A 9 -44.26 10.30 32.77
C THR A 9 -42.74 10.16 32.77
N LYS A 10 -42.05 11.19 32.26
CA LYS A 10 -40.59 11.28 32.33
C LYS A 10 -40.11 11.26 33.78
N GLU A 11 -40.82 11.90 34.70
CA GLU A 11 -40.46 12.00 36.10
C GLU A 11 -40.51 10.65 36.80
N GLU A 12 -41.53 9.83 36.49
CA GLU A 12 -41.62 8.44 36.95
C GLU A 12 -40.48 7.60 36.40
N LEU A 13 -40.20 7.67 35.09
CA LEU A 13 -39.07 6.96 34.49
C LEU A 13 -37.74 7.41 35.13
N LYS A 14 -37.56 8.72 35.33
CA LYS A 14 -36.36 9.30 35.95
C LYS A 14 -36.16 8.83 37.39
N ALA A 15 -37.24 8.59 38.14
CA ALA A 15 -37.15 8.01 39.48
C ALA A 15 -36.71 6.54 39.43
N LEU A 16 -37.23 5.75 38.48
CA LEU A 16 -36.87 4.34 38.31
C LEU A 16 -35.42 4.15 37.88
N VAL A 17 -34.93 4.93 36.91
CA VAL A 17 -33.55 4.79 36.40
C VAL A 17 -32.48 5.17 37.44
N LYS A 18 -32.84 6.03 38.41
CA LYS A 18 -31.98 6.40 39.55
C LYS A 18 -31.86 5.31 40.60
N ASP A 19 -32.81 4.39 40.67
CA ASP A 19 -32.72 3.24 41.55
C ASP A 19 -31.80 2.19 40.91
N GLU A 20 -30.58 2.09 41.43
CA GLU A 20 -29.57 1.14 40.94
C GLU A 20 -29.95 -0.33 41.20
N SER A 21 -30.96 -0.61 42.04
CA SER A 21 -31.45 -1.98 42.26
C SER A 21 -32.39 -2.48 41.16
N ILE A 22 -32.94 -1.58 40.34
CA ILE A 22 -33.84 -1.90 39.23
C ILE A 22 -33.03 -2.26 37.98
N ASN A 23 -33.30 -3.42 37.37
CA ASN A 23 -32.78 -3.73 36.04
C ASN A 23 -33.50 -2.89 34.98
N LEU A 24 -32.76 -2.25 34.08
CA LEU A 24 -33.37 -1.33 33.11
C LEU A 24 -34.28 -2.06 32.11
N GLY A 25 -34.04 -3.34 31.84
CA GLY A 25 -34.89 -4.17 30.97
C GLY A 25 -36.26 -4.54 31.58
N ASP A 26 -36.46 -4.30 32.88
CA ASP A 26 -37.75 -4.50 33.55
C ASP A 26 -38.68 -3.28 33.42
N ILE A 27 -38.22 -2.21 32.76
CA ILE A 27 -38.98 -0.97 32.56
C ILE A 27 -39.59 -0.96 31.16
N ASP A 28 -40.91 -0.85 31.06
CA ASP A 28 -41.63 -0.66 29.81
C ASP A 28 -41.69 0.83 29.43
N THR A 29 -40.89 1.22 28.45
CA THR A 29 -40.77 2.61 27.98
C THR A 29 -41.73 2.96 26.84
N SER A 30 -42.61 2.06 26.41
CA SER A 30 -43.45 2.24 25.22
C SER A 30 -44.38 3.47 25.28
N ASN A 31 -44.72 3.97 26.48
CA ASN A 31 -45.55 5.17 26.66
C ASN A 31 -44.76 6.48 26.79
N ILE A 32 -43.43 6.42 26.77
CA ILE A 32 -42.58 7.58 27.05
C ILE A 32 -42.23 8.31 25.75
N THR A 33 -42.53 9.61 25.72
CA THR A 33 -42.20 10.48 24.57
C THR A 33 -41.00 11.41 24.85
N ASP A 34 -40.60 11.56 26.10
CA ASP A 34 -39.50 12.45 26.51
C ASP A 34 -38.53 11.71 27.42
N MET A 35 -37.33 11.47 26.91
CA MET A 35 -36.20 10.84 27.59
C MET A 35 -35.07 11.83 27.90
N SER A 36 -35.35 13.14 27.79
CA SER A 36 -34.35 14.17 28.03
C SER A 36 -33.78 14.12 29.45
N GLY A 37 -32.46 14.13 29.57
CA GLY A 37 -31.74 14.16 30.84
C GLY A 37 -32.08 13.03 31.83
N LEU A 38 -32.47 11.84 31.36
CA LEU A 38 -32.74 10.68 32.24
C LEU A 38 -31.51 10.25 33.04
N PHE A 39 -30.35 10.20 32.39
CA PHE A 39 -29.06 9.82 32.98
C PHE A 39 -28.06 10.98 33.04
N LEU A 40 -28.54 12.23 32.98
CA LEU A 40 -27.71 13.41 33.17
C LEU A 40 -26.96 13.33 34.52
N ASP A 41 -25.63 13.45 34.48
CA ASP A 41 -24.73 13.33 35.63
C ASP A 41 -24.84 11.99 36.40
N SER A 42 -25.27 10.93 35.71
CA SER A 42 -25.50 9.63 36.35
C SER A 42 -24.18 8.97 36.79
N THR A 43 -24.15 8.51 38.04
CA THR A 43 -23.07 7.68 38.59
C THR A 43 -23.30 6.18 38.41
N ARG A 44 -24.44 5.80 37.80
CA ARG A 44 -24.83 4.41 37.57
C ARG A 44 -23.78 3.70 36.71
N LYS A 45 -23.43 2.47 37.07
CA LYS A 45 -22.43 1.66 36.35
C LYS A 45 -23.02 0.53 35.52
N ASP A 46 -24.15 -0.01 35.96
CA ASP A 46 -24.83 -1.10 35.28
C ASP A 46 -26.01 -0.56 34.46
N PHE A 47 -25.88 -0.60 33.14
CA PHE A 47 -26.92 -0.19 32.18
C PHE A 47 -27.58 -1.39 31.49
N SER A 48 -27.36 -2.61 31.98
CA SER A 48 -27.90 -3.81 31.36
C SER A 48 -29.43 -3.75 31.21
N GLY A 49 -29.92 -4.20 30.05
CA GLY A 49 -31.33 -4.23 29.70
C GLY A 49 -31.84 -2.96 29.02
N ILE A 50 -31.10 -1.84 29.05
CA ILE A 50 -31.52 -0.60 28.38
C ILE A 50 -31.62 -0.76 26.85
N GLU A 51 -30.84 -1.67 26.27
CA GLU A 51 -30.88 -2.01 24.84
C GLU A 51 -32.26 -2.54 24.39
N SER A 52 -33.08 -3.02 25.34
CA SER A 52 -34.42 -3.55 25.08
C SER A 52 -35.54 -2.50 25.09
N TRP A 53 -35.23 -1.24 25.40
CA TRP A 53 -36.22 -0.17 25.49
C TRP A 53 -36.90 0.11 24.15
N ASP A 54 -38.22 0.24 24.19
CA ASP A 54 -38.99 0.77 23.08
C ASP A 54 -38.83 2.29 23.05
N THR A 55 -38.12 2.77 22.04
CA THR A 55 -37.85 4.19 21.79
C THR A 55 -38.68 4.75 20.64
N SER A 56 -39.58 3.95 20.05
CA SER A 56 -40.31 4.31 18.83
C SER A 56 -41.24 5.52 19.00
N ASN A 57 -41.67 5.83 20.23
CA ASN A 57 -42.51 7.00 20.54
C ASN A 57 -41.73 8.20 21.07
N VAL A 58 -40.41 8.10 21.24
CA VAL A 58 -39.60 9.16 21.84
C VAL A 58 -39.38 10.30 20.86
N GLU A 59 -39.65 11.52 21.31
CA GLU A 59 -39.45 12.76 20.56
C GLU A 59 -38.23 13.56 21.05
N ASP A 60 -37.82 13.41 22.32
CA ASP A 60 -36.72 14.17 22.91
C ASP A 60 -35.75 13.25 23.68
N MET A 61 -34.47 13.25 23.28
CA MET A 61 -33.35 12.57 23.93
C MET A 61 -32.23 13.54 24.34
N SER A 62 -32.53 14.85 24.39
CA SER A 62 -31.56 15.89 24.73
C SER A 62 -30.93 15.63 26.08
N HIS A 63 -29.60 15.74 26.19
CA HIS A 63 -28.85 15.50 27.42
C HIS A 63 -29.03 14.12 28.07
N MET A 64 -29.65 13.14 27.39
CA MET A 64 -30.06 11.87 28.00
C MET A 64 -28.94 11.16 28.78
N PHE A 65 -27.72 11.15 28.23
CA PHE A 65 -26.51 10.55 28.82
C PHE A 65 -25.39 11.57 29.04
N SER A 66 -25.72 12.87 29.08
CA SER A 66 -24.71 13.90 29.31
C SER A 66 -24.04 13.68 30.68
N PHE A 67 -22.71 13.70 30.72
CA PHE A 67 -21.90 13.40 31.91
C PHE A 67 -22.12 11.99 32.53
N ALA A 68 -22.74 11.06 31.80
CA ALA A 68 -22.88 9.66 32.24
C ALA A 68 -21.59 8.88 31.96
N SER A 69 -20.55 9.12 32.76
CA SER A 69 -19.17 8.66 32.49
C SER A 69 -19.00 7.14 32.38
N PHE A 70 -19.94 6.32 32.87
CA PHE A 70 -19.89 4.86 32.79
C PHE A 70 -20.79 4.25 31.71
N PHE A 71 -21.56 5.07 30.97
CA PHE A 71 -22.46 4.57 29.94
C PHE A 71 -21.68 4.08 28.71
N ASN A 72 -21.88 2.82 28.33
CA ASN A 72 -21.32 2.25 27.10
C ASN A 72 -22.15 1.08 26.53
N GLN A 73 -23.46 1.05 26.80
CA GLN A 73 -24.31 -0.05 26.34
C GLN A 73 -24.66 0.13 24.86
N ASP A 74 -24.68 -0.95 24.08
CA ASP A 74 -25.04 -0.92 22.65
C ASP A 74 -26.54 -0.56 22.49
N ILE A 75 -26.78 0.60 21.87
CA ILE A 75 -28.11 1.16 21.59
C ILE A 75 -28.34 1.33 20.08
N SER A 76 -27.53 0.68 19.24
CA SER A 76 -27.61 0.76 17.77
C SER A 76 -28.97 0.35 17.20
N GLN A 77 -29.73 -0.46 17.94
CA GLN A 77 -31.04 -1.00 17.55
C GLN A 77 -32.22 -0.08 17.91
N TRP A 78 -31.99 1.01 18.64
CA TRP A 78 -33.07 1.93 18.99
C TRP A 78 -33.68 2.62 17.77
N ASN A 79 -34.99 2.81 17.82
CA ASN A 79 -35.73 3.49 16.78
C ASN A 79 -35.75 4.99 17.07
N ILE A 80 -34.95 5.74 16.34
CA ILE A 80 -34.84 7.20 16.49
C ILE A 80 -35.70 7.99 15.49
N THR A 81 -36.60 7.34 14.76
CA THR A 81 -37.33 7.97 13.64
C THR A 81 -38.16 9.18 14.09
N ASN A 82 -38.77 9.10 15.28
CA ASN A 82 -39.61 10.15 15.84
C ASN A 82 -38.85 11.18 16.69
N VAL A 83 -37.56 10.95 16.96
CA VAL A 83 -36.75 11.85 17.80
C VAL A 83 -36.46 13.13 17.03
N LYS A 84 -36.74 14.26 17.67
CA LYS A 84 -36.53 15.62 17.14
C LYS A 84 -35.30 16.28 17.75
N TYR A 85 -35.02 16.00 19.02
CA TYR A 85 -33.95 16.65 19.78
C TYR A 85 -32.99 15.63 20.37
N MET A 86 -31.70 15.80 20.09
CA MET A 86 -30.59 14.98 20.57
C MET A 86 -29.38 15.85 20.99
N ASN A 87 -29.59 17.15 21.21
CA ASN A 87 -28.50 18.04 21.57
C ASN A 87 -27.88 17.58 22.90
N ARG A 88 -26.55 17.56 22.93
CA ARG A 88 -25.75 17.09 24.07
C ARG A 88 -26.10 15.70 24.60
N MET A 89 -26.71 14.82 23.79
CA MET A 89 -27.15 13.48 24.25
C MET A 89 -26.03 12.69 24.93
N PHE A 90 -24.81 12.73 24.38
CA PHE A 90 -23.61 12.04 24.90
C PHE A 90 -22.50 13.00 25.31
N ASP A 91 -22.82 14.28 25.53
CA ASP A 91 -21.84 15.30 25.94
C ASP A 91 -21.14 14.88 27.24
N ASN A 92 -19.81 14.79 27.23
CA ASN A 92 -18.98 14.30 28.34
C ASN A 92 -19.26 12.83 28.77
N ALA A 93 -19.91 12.01 27.93
CA ALA A 93 -20.06 10.57 28.16
C ALA A 93 -18.76 9.82 27.80
N ILE A 94 -17.72 9.99 28.62
CA ILE A 94 -16.35 9.60 28.29
C ILE A 94 -16.13 8.11 27.99
N SER A 95 -17.01 7.21 28.47
CA SER A 95 -16.90 5.76 28.16
C SER A 95 -17.64 5.36 26.89
N PHE A 96 -18.53 6.21 26.36
CA PHE A 96 -19.40 5.84 25.25
C PHE A 96 -18.62 5.77 23.94
N ASN A 97 -18.54 4.58 23.34
CA ASN A 97 -17.86 4.35 22.07
C ASN A 97 -18.59 3.40 21.11
N GLN A 98 -19.87 3.11 21.38
CA GLN A 98 -20.68 2.17 20.60
C GLN A 98 -20.95 2.66 19.17
N ASN A 99 -21.12 1.72 18.26
CA ASN A 99 -21.42 2.01 16.86
C ASN A 99 -22.92 2.35 16.68
N ILE A 100 -23.21 3.63 16.43
CA ILE A 100 -24.55 4.13 16.11
C ILE A 100 -24.61 4.74 14.71
N SER A 101 -23.72 4.32 13.80
CA SER A 101 -23.70 4.78 12.41
C SER A 101 -24.95 4.40 11.61
N SER A 102 -25.79 3.50 12.12
CA SER A 102 -27.09 3.17 11.55
C SER A 102 -28.10 4.32 11.70
N TRP A 103 -27.90 5.21 12.67
CA TRP A 103 -28.81 6.31 12.96
C TRP A 103 -28.72 7.40 11.92
N ASP A 104 -29.88 7.85 11.42
CA ASP A 104 -30.01 8.99 10.52
C ASP A 104 -30.49 10.22 11.30
N VAL A 105 -29.68 11.28 11.32
CA VAL A 105 -29.97 12.52 12.04
C VAL A 105 -30.25 13.75 11.16
N GLU A 106 -30.51 13.57 9.85
CA GLU A 106 -30.62 14.65 8.84
C GLU A 106 -31.60 15.78 9.18
N ASN A 107 -32.59 15.53 10.04
CA ASN A 107 -33.62 16.50 10.44
C ASN A 107 -33.76 16.63 11.96
N LYS A 108 -32.71 16.30 12.71
CA LYS A 108 -32.72 16.31 14.18
C LYS A 108 -31.82 17.42 14.68
N PHE A 109 -32.18 18.03 15.81
CA PHE A 109 -31.32 19.01 16.46
C PHE A 109 -30.24 18.28 17.28
N THR A 110 -29.02 18.21 16.74
CA THR A 110 -27.90 17.41 17.30
C THR A 110 -26.73 18.24 17.84
N ALA A 111 -26.95 19.52 18.15
CA ALA A 111 -25.89 20.42 18.59
C ALA A 111 -25.12 19.85 19.81
N TRP A 112 -23.79 19.76 19.70
CA TRP A 112 -22.89 19.21 20.73
C TRP A 112 -23.23 17.79 21.21
N MET A 113 -23.96 16.99 20.41
CA MET A 113 -24.37 15.63 20.79
C MET A 113 -23.22 14.75 21.29
N PHE A 114 -22.04 14.90 20.73
CA PHE A 114 -20.84 14.09 21.00
C PHE A 114 -19.67 14.91 21.57
N GLU A 115 -19.92 16.09 22.13
CA GLU A 115 -18.87 16.93 22.74
C GLU A 115 -18.16 16.16 23.87
N GLU A 116 -16.82 16.08 23.85
CA GLU A 116 -16.00 15.43 24.89
C GLU A 116 -16.36 13.96 25.22
N CYS A 117 -16.90 13.20 24.26
CA CYS A 117 -17.15 11.76 24.40
C CYS A 117 -16.16 10.92 23.58
N SER A 118 -16.05 9.64 23.89
CA SER A 118 -15.08 8.72 23.24
C SER A 118 -15.63 8.04 21.99
N ILE A 119 -16.71 8.59 21.39
CA ILE A 119 -17.28 8.00 20.19
C ILE A 119 -16.37 8.25 18.99
N ASP A 120 -15.98 7.17 18.33
CA ASP A 120 -15.27 7.23 17.06
C ASP A 120 -16.17 7.89 16.00
N PHE A 121 -15.61 8.70 15.10
CA PHE A 121 -16.40 9.32 14.03
C PHE A 121 -17.09 8.27 13.16
N ARG A 122 -16.43 7.13 12.87
CA ARG A 122 -16.99 6.00 12.11
C ARG A 122 -18.24 5.42 12.77
N ASN A 123 -18.36 5.63 14.08
CA ASN A 123 -19.47 5.19 14.90
C ASN A 123 -20.53 6.28 15.10
N LYS A 124 -20.28 7.54 14.70
CA LYS A 124 -21.27 8.63 14.79
C LYS A 124 -22.44 8.40 13.84
N ALA A 125 -23.58 8.94 14.23
CA ALA A 125 -24.79 8.91 13.41
C ALA A 125 -24.58 9.59 12.05
N LYS A 126 -25.21 9.05 11.01
CA LYS A 126 -25.23 9.61 9.65
C LYS A 126 -25.91 10.97 9.64
N ASN A 127 -25.48 11.84 8.73
CA ASN A 127 -26.02 13.19 8.54
C ASN A 127 -25.80 14.13 9.75
N PHE A 128 -24.80 13.83 10.59
CA PHE A 128 -24.38 14.72 11.66
C PHE A 128 -23.60 15.94 11.11
N GLU A 129 -23.89 17.13 11.61
CA GLU A 129 -23.26 18.38 11.15
C GLU A 129 -21.74 18.34 11.39
N ARG A 130 -20.95 18.43 10.30
CA ARG A 130 -19.52 18.72 10.35
C ARG A 130 -19.31 20.19 10.68
N LYS A 131 -18.30 20.49 11.50
CA LYS A 131 -18.05 21.87 11.98
C LYS A 131 -17.39 22.76 10.93
N TYR A 132 -16.57 22.18 10.06
CA TYR A 132 -15.79 22.93 9.09
C TYR A 132 -16.05 22.43 7.67
N ILE A 133 -16.50 23.33 6.79
CA ILE A 133 -16.78 23.04 5.38
C ILE A 133 -15.82 23.89 4.53
N PRO A 134 -14.61 23.39 4.23
CA PRO A 134 -13.67 24.11 3.39
C PRO A 134 -14.23 24.32 1.98
N ILE A 135 -14.11 25.55 1.48
CA ILE A 135 -14.56 25.93 0.14
C ILE A 135 -13.50 25.67 -0.95
N ASP A 136 -12.24 25.48 -0.54
CA ASP A 136 -11.09 25.24 -1.41
C ASP A 136 -9.94 24.56 -0.64
N LEU A 137 -8.91 24.14 -1.37
CA LEU A 137 -7.70 23.49 -0.81
C LEU A 137 -6.95 24.41 0.16
N GLU A 138 -6.98 25.73 -0.03
CA GLU A 138 -6.28 26.68 0.84
C GLU A 138 -6.97 26.80 2.21
N ASN A 139 -8.31 26.80 2.25
CA ASN A 139 -9.07 26.70 3.49
C ASN A 139 -8.83 25.36 4.18
N LEU A 140 -8.85 24.26 3.42
CA LEU A 140 -8.57 22.94 3.97
C LEU A 140 -7.17 22.90 4.60
N LYS A 141 -6.14 23.43 3.93
CA LYS A 141 -4.77 23.54 4.45
C LYS A 141 -4.70 24.24 5.81
N LYS A 142 -5.38 25.39 5.94
CA LYS A 142 -5.44 26.12 7.22
C LYS A 142 -6.11 25.32 8.33
N LEU A 143 -7.16 24.55 8.01
CA LEU A 143 -7.86 23.72 9.00
C LEU A 143 -7.00 22.54 9.46
N VAL A 144 -6.28 21.89 8.55
CA VAL A 144 -5.44 20.73 8.90
C VAL A 144 -4.15 21.12 9.62
N ASP A 145 -3.65 22.34 9.38
CA ASP A 145 -2.48 22.92 10.05
C ASP A 145 -2.77 23.33 11.50
N ASP A 146 -4.03 23.55 11.88
CA ASP A 146 -4.41 23.83 13.27
C ASP A 146 -4.42 22.51 14.07
N PRO A 147 -3.49 22.33 15.03
CA PRO A 147 -3.41 21.11 15.82
C PRO A 147 -4.61 20.92 16.78
N ASN A 148 -5.43 21.95 17.00
CA ASN A 148 -6.60 21.87 17.89
C ASN A 148 -7.88 21.44 17.15
N ILE A 149 -7.86 21.40 15.82
CA ILE A 149 -9.00 20.95 15.02
C ILE A 149 -8.93 19.43 14.88
N ASN A 150 -9.97 18.71 15.32
CA ASN A 150 -10.11 17.29 14.99
C ASN A 150 -10.37 17.13 13.49
N LEU A 151 -9.63 16.26 12.81
CA LEU A 151 -9.75 16.12 11.34
C LEU A 151 -11.14 15.59 10.94
N GLY A 152 -11.80 14.84 11.83
CA GLY A 152 -13.17 14.35 11.66
C GLY A 152 -14.24 15.42 11.83
N ASP A 153 -13.88 16.66 12.14
CA ASP A 153 -14.84 17.78 12.10
C ASP A 153 -14.86 18.49 10.75
N ILE A 154 -13.99 18.09 9.82
CA ILE A 154 -13.84 18.69 8.50
C ILE A 154 -14.64 17.89 7.47
N ASP A 155 -15.49 18.56 6.70
CA ASP A 155 -16.19 17.99 5.55
C ASP A 155 -15.33 18.09 4.28
N THR A 156 -14.75 16.97 3.85
CA THR A 156 -13.94 16.89 2.62
C THR A 156 -14.74 16.50 1.38
N SER A 157 -16.06 16.32 1.48
CA SER A 157 -16.90 15.70 0.44
C SER A 157 -16.96 16.50 -0.87
N ASN A 158 -16.50 17.76 -0.86
CA ASN A 158 -16.45 18.63 -2.04
C ASN A 158 -15.02 18.90 -2.54
N ILE A 159 -14.00 18.31 -1.93
CA ILE A 159 -12.60 18.52 -2.30
C ILE A 159 -12.21 17.55 -3.41
N THR A 160 -11.64 18.08 -4.49
CA THR A 160 -11.16 17.28 -5.63
C THR A 160 -9.64 17.18 -5.71
N ASP A 161 -8.91 18.04 -4.99
CA ASP A 161 -7.45 18.04 -4.95
C ASP A 161 -6.98 18.10 -3.49
N MET A 162 -6.20 17.11 -3.07
CA MET A 162 -5.55 17.04 -1.75
C MET A 162 -4.03 17.17 -1.85
N SER A 163 -3.53 17.65 -2.97
CA SER A 163 -2.09 17.75 -3.20
C SER A 163 -1.42 18.64 -2.16
N PHE A 164 -0.29 18.17 -1.63
CA PHE A 164 0.52 18.84 -0.61
C PHE A 164 -0.19 19.10 0.73
N LEU A 165 -1.34 18.49 1.02
CA LEU A 165 -2.17 18.88 2.15
C LEU A 165 -1.47 18.78 3.52
N PHE A 166 -0.70 17.72 3.74
CA PHE A 166 0.08 17.52 4.96
C PHE A 166 1.58 17.58 4.73
N LYS A 167 2.07 18.11 3.59
CA LYS A 167 3.50 18.10 3.27
C LYS A 167 4.34 18.67 4.42
N ASN A 168 5.29 17.88 4.91
CA ASN A 168 6.19 18.15 6.04
C ASN A 168 5.47 18.48 7.35
N SER A 169 4.19 18.08 7.49
CA SER A 169 3.42 18.33 8.70
C SER A 169 4.09 17.67 9.91
N THR A 170 4.14 18.41 11.01
CA THR A 170 4.63 17.94 12.31
C THR A 170 3.51 17.45 13.22
N ARG A 171 2.27 17.44 12.70
CA ARG A 171 1.08 16.92 13.37
C ARG A 171 1.31 15.47 13.80
N LYS A 172 0.89 15.15 15.02
CA LYS A 172 1.02 13.80 15.62
C LYS A 172 -0.32 13.08 15.74
N ASP A 173 -1.38 13.84 15.98
CA ASP A 173 -2.73 13.33 16.08
C ASP A 173 -3.46 13.55 14.76
N PHE A 174 -3.71 12.46 14.03
CA PHE A 174 -4.48 12.44 12.80
C PHE A 174 -5.89 11.85 12.98
N SER A 175 -6.35 11.73 14.23
CA SER A 175 -7.68 11.19 14.52
C SER A 175 -8.78 11.91 13.75
N GLY A 176 -9.74 11.14 13.23
CA GLY A 176 -10.84 11.61 12.41
C GLY A 176 -10.53 11.65 10.91
N ILE A 177 -9.27 11.53 10.47
CA ILE A 177 -8.95 11.53 9.03
C ILE A 177 -9.49 10.29 8.32
N GLU A 178 -9.66 9.17 9.03
CA GLU A 178 -10.28 7.93 8.53
C GLU A 178 -11.72 8.16 8.03
N SER A 179 -12.35 9.26 8.45
CA SER A 179 -13.72 9.61 8.12
C SER A 179 -13.88 10.56 6.93
N TRP A 180 -12.78 10.97 6.32
CA TRP A 180 -12.84 11.87 5.19
C TRP A 180 -13.50 11.19 4.00
N ASP A 181 -14.48 11.89 3.41
CA ASP A 181 -14.97 11.53 2.09
C ASP A 181 -13.95 12.04 1.07
N VAL A 182 -13.23 11.10 0.46
CA VAL A 182 -12.25 11.37 -0.59
C VAL A 182 -12.72 10.86 -1.96
N SER A 183 -14.00 10.47 -2.10
CA SER A 183 -14.56 9.84 -3.31
C SER A 183 -14.63 10.78 -4.53
N LYS A 184 -14.35 12.06 -4.35
CA LYS A 184 -14.23 13.07 -5.42
C LYS A 184 -12.79 13.51 -5.68
N VAL A 185 -11.81 13.03 -4.91
CA VAL A 185 -10.42 13.44 -5.03
C VAL A 185 -9.80 12.81 -6.28
N GLU A 186 -9.24 13.66 -7.13
CA GLU A 186 -8.55 13.32 -8.38
C GLU A 186 -7.02 13.32 -8.19
N SER A 187 -6.49 14.10 -7.24
CA SER A 187 -5.05 14.14 -6.94
C SER A 187 -4.76 14.08 -5.45
N MET A 188 -3.88 13.15 -5.06
CA MET A 188 -3.27 13.03 -3.73
C MET A 188 -1.76 13.24 -3.76
N ALA A 189 -1.25 13.88 -4.83
CA ALA A 189 0.18 14.07 -5.02
C ALA A 189 0.83 14.81 -3.84
N PHE A 190 1.93 14.27 -3.32
CA PHE A 190 2.67 14.85 -2.19
C PHE A 190 1.85 15.05 -0.90
N MET A 191 0.68 14.41 -0.75
CA MET A 191 -0.24 14.66 0.37
C MET A 191 0.44 14.48 1.73
N PHE A 192 1.17 13.39 1.94
CA PHE A 192 1.90 13.09 3.18
C PHE A 192 3.44 13.11 3.02
N LEU A 193 3.95 13.82 2.00
CA LEU A 193 5.40 13.97 1.78
C LEU A 193 6.06 14.49 3.07
N GLY A 194 6.97 13.72 3.66
CA GLY A 194 7.74 14.10 4.85
C GLY A 194 6.95 14.02 6.17
N CYS A 195 5.74 13.44 6.19
CA CYS A 195 4.96 13.23 7.41
C CYS A 195 5.52 12.10 8.27
N LYS A 196 6.58 12.36 9.02
CA LYS A 196 7.30 11.33 9.79
C LYS A 196 6.46 10.60 10.84
N PHE A 197 5.38 11.21 11.33
CA PHE A 197 4.50 10.65 12.37
C PHE A 197 3.20 10.07 11.81
N PHE A 198 2.97 10.16 10.50
CA PHE A 198 1.71 9.69 9.92
C PHE A 198 1.69 8.15 9.85
N ASN A 199 0.71 7.56 10.51
CA ASN A 199 0.40 6.12 10.45
C ASN A 199 -1.07 5.86 10.85
N GLN A 200 -1.98 6.77 10.51
CA GLN A 200 -3.40 6.65 10.85
C GLN A 200 -4.11 5.80 9.80
N ASP A 201 -5.07 4.97 10.24
CA ASP A 201 -5.85 4.10 9.36
C ASP A 201 -6.59 4.90 8.28
N ILE A 202 -6.31 4.57 7.02
CA ILE A 202 -6.94 5.14 5.82
C ILE A 202 -7.44 4.03 4.87
N SER A 203 -7.59 2.81 5.39
CA SER A 203 -8.04 1.64 4.63
C SER A 203 -9.44 1.81 4.03
N GLY A 204 -10.29 2.64 4.65
CA GLY A 204 -11.67 2.92 4.25
C GLY A 204 -11.84 4.00 3.19
N TRP A 205 -10.76 4.64 2.72
CA TRP A 205 -10.84 5.69 1.71
C TRP A 205 -11.21 5.16 0.33
N ASP A 206 -12.18 5.81 -0.32
CA ASP A 206 -12.51 5.58 -1.73
C ASP A 206 -11.58 6.39 -2.64
N VAL A 207 -10.45 5.80 -3.03
CA VAL A 207 -9.47 6.41 -3.94
C VAL A 207 -9.74 6.13 -5.41
N SER A 208 -10.94 5.62 -5.77
CA SER A 208 -11.24 5.15 -7.12
C SER A 208 -11.17 6.22 -8.21
N LYS A 209 -11.17 7.51 -7.87
CA LYS A 209 -11.00 8.62 -8.83
C LYS A 209 -9.61 9.24 -8.86
N VAL A 210 -8.70 8.79 -8.00
CA VAL A 210 -7.38 9.39 -7.88
C VAL A 210 -6.53 9.02 -9.10
N GLU A 211 -6.16 10.01 -9.90
CA GLU A 211 -5.29 9.88 -11.07
C GLU A 211 -3.81 9.99 -10.70
N SER A 212 -3.47 10.76 -9.67
CA SER A 212 -2.09 10.99 -9.23
C SER A 212 -1.89 10.69 -7.74
N MET A 213 -1.03 9.71 -7.47
CA MET A 213 -0.55 9.33 -6.12
C MET A 213 0.96 9.64 -5.96
N ALA A 214 1.52 10.44 -6.87
CA ALA A 214 2.94 10.73 -6.90
C ALA A 214 3.43 11.32 -5.57
N HIS A 215 4.51 10.75 -5.02
CA HIS A 215 5.14 11.19 -3.77
C HIS A 215 4.22 11.20 -2.53
N MET A 216 3.07 10.49 -2.56
CA MET A 216 2.04 10.59 -1.52
C MET A 216 2.59 10.29 -0.12
N PHE A 217 3.42 9.25 0.04
CA PHE A 217 4.04 8.84 1.30
C PHE A 217 5.56 8.94 1.27
N GLU A 218 6.13 9.74 0.37
CA GLU A 218 7.58 9.94 0.34
C GLU A 218 8.07 10.45 1.71
N ASN A 219 9.13 9.86 2.26
CA ASN A 219 9.72 10.16 3.56
C ASN A 219 8.74 10.05 4.75
N ALA A 220 7.58 9.40 4.60
CA ALA A 220 6.66 9.06 5.69
C ALA A 220 7.17 7.82 6.44
N ILE A 221 8.29 7.98 7.15
CA ILE A 221 9.10 6.86 7.69
C ILE A 221 8.34 5.88 8.60
N SER A 222 7.26 6.30 9.24
CA SER A 222 6.45 5.47 10.16
C SER A 222 5.22 4.84 9.50
N PHE A 223 4.92 5.18 8.25
CA PHE A 223 3.70 4.75 7.58
C PHE A 223 3.77 3.25 7.25
N ASN A 224 2.78 2.49 7.70
CA ASN A 224 2.64 1.05 7.48
C ASN A 224 1.17 0.59 7.64
N GLN A 225 0.21 1.40 7.18
CA GLN A 225 -1.22 1.07 7.28
C GLN A 225 -1.71 0.25 6.09
N ASP A 226 -2.64 -0.66 6.34
CA ASP A 226 -3.23 -1.52 5.31
C ASP A 226 -4.02 -0.68 4.30
N ILE A 227 -3.55 -0.70 3.06
CA ILE A 227 -4.13 -0.01 1.90
C ILE A 227 -4.33 -0.99 0.73
N GLY A 228 -4.28 -2.30 0.98
CA GLY A 228 -4.43 -3.32 -0.06
C GLY A 228 -5.84 -3.35 -0.68
N SER A 229 -6.84 -2.83 0.04
CA SER A 229 -8.23 -2.72 -0.41
C SER A 229 -8.51 -1.58 -1.38
N TRP A 230 -7.56 -0.67 -1.58
CA TRP A 230 -7.76 0.50 -2.45
C TRP A 230 -7.99 0.13 -3.91
N ASN A 231 -8.98 0.77 -4.53
CA ASN A 231 -9.18 0.70 -5.97
C ASN A 231 -8.27 1.72 -6.68
N THR A 232 -7.16 1.26 -7.23
CA THR A 232 -6.16 2.09 -7.92
C THR A 232 -6.33 2.15 -9.44
N SER A 233 -7.42 1.63 -10.00
CA SER A 233 -7.58 1.43 -11.45
C SER A 233 -7.49 2.72 -12.28
N ASN A 234 -7.74 3.89 -11.69
CA ASN A 234 -7.64 5.20 -12.37
C ASN A 234 -6.29 5.90 -12.18
N ALA A 235 -5.38 5.36 -11.36
CA ALA A 235 -4.08 5.97 -11.13
C ALA A 235 -3.20 5.86 -12.39
N GLU A 236 -2.68 7.00 -12.85
CA GLU A 236 -1.74 7.10 -13.97
C GLU A 236 -0.30 7.36 -13.51
N ASN A 237 -0.13 7.95 -12.33
CA ASN A 237 1.17 8.35 -11.79
C ASN A 237 1.35 7.89 -10.33
N MET A 238 2.30 6.98 -10.11
CA MET A 238 2.70 6.47 -8.79
C MET A 238 4.19 6.73 -8.49
N ARG A 239 4.80 7.70 -9.20
CA ARG A 239 6.20 8.07 -9.01
C ARG A 239 6.49 8.36 -7.53
N ALA A 240 7.54 7.73 -7.00
CA ALA A 240 8.05 7.95 -5.65
C ALA A 240 7.00 7.81 -4.52
N MET A 241 5.89 7.08 -4.76
CA MET A 241 4.77 7.01 -3.81
C MET A 241 5.21 6.61 -2.40
N PHE A 242 6.17 5.70 -2.26
CA PHE A 242 6.73 5.23 -0.99
C PHE A 242 8.23 5.52 -0.84
N LEU A 243 8.81 6.44 -1.61
CA LEU A 243 10.24 6.77 -1.54
C LEU A 243 10.66 7.05 -0.08
N ASN A 244 11.59 6.26 0.46
CA ASN A 244 12.06 6.30 1.86
C ASN A 244 10.96 6.13 2.93
N ALA A 245 9.84 5.48 2.62
CA ALA A 245 8.87 5.00 3.61
C ALA A 245 9.42 3.73 4.29
N ILE A 246 10.39 3.92 5.18
CA ILE A 246 11.23 2.86 5.75
C ILE A 246 10.42 1.69 6.32
N SER A 247 9.33 1.97 7.03
CA SER A 247 8.52 0.97 7.74
C SER A 247 7.44 0.30 6.87
N PHE A 248 7.22 0.76 5.64
CA PHE A 248 6.11 0.29 4.81
C PHE A 248 6.34 -1.15 4.35
N ASN A 249 5.41 -2.06 4.69
CA ASN A 249 5.47 -3.48 4.34
C ASN A 249 4.08 -4.12 4.23
N GLN A 250 3.10 -3.40 3.69
CA GLN A 250 1.72 -3.89 3.54
C GLN A 250 1.47 -4.54 2.19
N ASP A 251 0.60 -5.54 2.16
CA ASP A 251 0.24 -6.26 0.93
C ASP A 251 -0.61 -5.35 0.04
N ILE A 252 -0.06 -5.04 -1.13
CA ILE A 252 -0.68 -4.22 -2.16
C ILE A 252 -0.81 -4.98 -3.48
N GLY A 253 -0.58 -6.31 -3.48
CA GLY A 253 -0.56 -7.14 -4.69
C GLY A 253 -1.88 -7.16 -5.47
N SER A 254 -2.99 -6.75 -4.83
CA SER A 254 -4.33 -6.62 -5.40
C SER A 254 -4.56 -5.34 -6.21
N TRP A 255 -3.64 -4.37 -6.18
CA TRP A 255 -3.79 -3.10 -6.89
C TRP A 255 -3.85 -3.28 -8.41
N ASP A 256 -4.78 -2.57 -9.05
CA ASP A 256 -4.85 -2.45 -10.50
C ASP A 256 -3.98 -1.27 -10.96
N VAL A 257 -2.78 -1.59 -11.43
CA VAL A 257 -1.80 -0.61 -11.91
C VAL A 257 -1.77 -0.50 -13.44
N PHE A 258 -2.77 -1.04 -14.14
CA PHE A 258 -2.74 -1.11 -15.61
C PHE A 258 -2.59 0.26 -16.27
N ASN A 259 -3.16 1.33 -15.70
CA ASN A 259 -3.08 2.67 -16.27
C ASN A 259 -1.83 3.45 -15.89
N VAL A 260 -0.99 2.92 -14.98
CA VAL A 260 0.20 3.62 -14.48
C VAL A 260 1.28 3.66 -15.56
N LYS A 261 1.82 4.85 -15.82
CA LYS A 261 2.91 5.07 -16.79
C LYS A 261 4.28 5.27 -16.12
N ASP A 262 4.30 5.82 -14.91
CA ASP A 262 5.52 6.14 -14.16
C ASP A 262 5.49 5.53 -12.76
N MET A 263 6.42 4.60 -12.51
CA MET A 263 6.69 3.96 -11.21
C MET A 263 8.13 4.25 -10.74
N SER A 264 8.79 5.27 -11.30
CA SER A 264 10.13 5.64 -10.89
C SER A 264 10.19 5.92 -9.39
N GLU A 265 11.23 5.40 -8.73
CA GLU A 265 11.50 5.59 -7.31
C GLU A 265 10.39 5.10 -6.35
N MET A 266 9.38 4.35 -6.84
CA MET A 266 8.17 4.02 -6.07
C MET A 266 8.45 3.36 -4.72
N PHE A 267 9.41 2.42 -4.66
CA PHE A 267 9.83 1.71 -3.44
C PHE A 267 11.30 1.98 -3.07
N LYS A 268 11.90 3.04 -3.63
CA LYS A 268 13.29 3.39 -3.35
C LYS A 268 13.46 3.64 -1.85
N GLY A 269 14.39 2.96 -1.20
CA GLY A 269 14.65 3.10 0.24
C GLY A 269 13.54 2.54 1.16
N CYS A 270 12.56 1.79 0.64
CA CYS A 270 11.64 1.00 1.45
C CYS A 270 12.36 -0.22 2.05
N ILE A 271 13.02 -0.03 3.19
CA ILE A 271 13.87 -1.07 3.81
C ILE A 271 13.05 -2.30 4.20
N GLU A 272 11.88 -2.15 4.81
CA GLU A 272 11.07 -3.26 5.31
C GLU A 272 10.20 -3.94 4.24
N PHE A 273 10.05 -3.33 3.06
CA PHE A 273 9.12 -3.81 2.04
C PHE A 273 9.56 -5.15 1.43
N ASN A 274 8.72 -6.18 1.56
CA ASN A 274 8.95 -7.50 0.98
C ASN A 274 7.64 -8.24 0.62
N GLN A 275 6.66 -7.51 0.11
CA GLN A 275 5.36 -8.06 -0.29
C GLN A 275 5.30 -8.40 -1.78
N SER A 276 4.45 -9.36 -2.14
CA SER A 276 4.36 -9.87 -3.51
C SER A 276 3.77 -8.82 -4.45
N LEU A 277 4.46 -8.54 -5.55
CA LEU A 277 4.01 -7.64 -6.62
C LEU A 277 3.83 -8.37 -7.97
N ASN A 278 3.96 -9.70 -7.98
CA ASN A 278 4.04 -10.47 -9.22
C ASN A 278 2.75 -10.38 -10.06
N ASP A 279 1.61 -10.07 -9.44
CA ASP A 279 0.33 -9.99 -10.14
C ASP A 279 0.04 -8.60 -10.75
N PHE A 280 0.91 -7.60 -10.51
CA PHE A 280 0.83 -6.28 -11.13
C PHE A 280 0.83 -6.37 -12.66
N LYS A 281 -0.11 -5.65 -13.29
CA LYS A 281 -0.22 -5.49 -14.74
C LYS A 281 0.56 -4.26 -15.19
N VAL A 282 1.89 -4.40 -15.23
CA VAL A 282 2.82 -3.30 -15.57
C VAL A 282 2.93 -3.04 -17.08
N ASP A 283 2.02 -3.58 -17.89
CA ASP A 283 2.06 -3.54 -19.34
C ASP A 283 2.20 -2.12 -19.92
N ASN A 284 1.65 -1.09 -19.27
CA ASN A 284 1.74 0.31 -19.72
C ASN A 284 2.81 1.14 -19.02
N VAL A 285 3.58 0.56 -18.10
CA VAL A 285 4.63 1.28 -17.38
C VAL A 285 5.78 1.57 -18.34
N GLU A 286 6.16 2.85 -18.43
CA GLU A 286 7.26 3.31 -19.29
C GLU A 286 8.53 3.61 -18.48
N ASN A 287 8.41 3.93 -17.20
CA ASN A 287 9.54 4.34 -16.34
C ASN A 287 9.57 3.54 -15.02
N MET A 288 10.66 2.80 -14.80
CA MET A 288 10.96 2.04 -13.58
C MET A 288 12.32 2.45 -12.97
N ARG A 289 12.83 3.63 -13.32
CA ARG A 289 14.08 4.17 -12.78
C ARG A 289 14.09 4.10 -11.25
N SER A 290 15.14 3.50 -10.70
CA SER A 290 15.39 3.40 -9.26
C SER A 290 14.22 2.82 -8.45
N MET A 291 13.30 2.05 -9.06
CA MET A 291 12.05 1.63 -8.40
C MET A 291 12.29 0.88 -7.07
N PHE A 292 13.33 0.04 -7.01
CA PHE A 292 13.72 -0.74 -5.83
C PHE A 292 15.14 -0.38 -5.33
N GLU A 293 15.68 0.77 -5.73
CA GLU A 293 16.99 1.22 -5.27
C GLU A 293 17.00 1.30 -3.73
N ASN A 294 17.98 0.71 -3.05
CA ASN A 294 18.05 0.61 -1.58
C ASN A 294 16.86 -0.12 -0.90
N ALA A 295 16.01 -0.87 -1.62
CA ALA A 295 14.99 -1.73 -1.03
C ALA A 295 15.64 -3.04 -0.49
N ILE A 296 16.37 -2.92 0.61
CA ILE A 296 17.35 -3.92 1.09
C ILE A 296 16.74 -5.32 1.29
N ASN A 297 15.49 -5.43 1.77
CA ASN A 297 14.86 -6.70 2.08
C ASN A 297 13.99 -7.27 0.95
N PHE A 298 13.77 -6.53 -0.13
CA PHE A 298 12.87 -6.96 -1.20
C PHE A 298 13.44 -8.17 -1.95
N ASN A 299 12.69 -9.27 -1.97
CA ASN A 299 13.08 -10.51 -2.66
C ASN A 299 11.86 -11.32 -3.12
N GLN A 300 10.88 -10.65 -3.74
CA GLN A 300 9.66 -11.28 -4.25
C GLN A 300 9.70 -11.46 -5.77
N PRO A 301 9.08 -12.54 -6.30
CA PRO A 301 9.12 -12.82 -7.73
C PRO A 301 8.44 -11.73 -8.55
N LEU A 302 9.03 -11.40 -9.69
CA LEU A 302 8.51 -10.42 -10.67
C LEU A 302 8.42 -11.01 -12.10
N ASN A 303 8.44 -12.34 -12.20
CA ASN A 303 8.57 -13.07 -13.45
C ASN A 303 7.31 -13.02 -14.35
N LYS A 304 6.17 -12.53 -13.83
CA LYS A 304 4.94 -12.33 -14.61
C LYS A 304 4.83 -10.94 -15.24
N TRP A 305 5.75 -10.03 -14.93
CA TRP A 305 5.70 -8.66 -15.44
C TRP A 305 5.96 -8.61 -16.94
N ASN A 306 5.11 -7.88 -17.66
CA ASN A 306 5.34 -7.55 -19.06
C ASN A 306 6.06 -6.21 -19.17
N THR A 307 7.38 -6.25 -19.35
CA THR A 307 8.23 -5.04 -19.42
C THR A 307 8.39 -4.47 -20.82
N SER A 308 7.63 -4.95 -21.81
CA SER A 308 7.84 -4.59 -23.23
C SER A 308 7.70 -3.10 -23.53
N ASN A 309 7.05 -2.32 -22.66
CA ASN A 309 6.88 -0.88 -22.80
C ASN A 309 7.85 -0.04 -21.96
N VAL A 310 8.65 -0.65 -21.10
CA VAL A 310 9.59 0.05 -20.22
C VAL A 310 10.74 0.65 -21.03
N LYS A 311 11.06 1.91 -20.75
CA LYS A 311 12.11 2.71 -21.42
C LYS A 311 13.29 3.03 -20.50
N ASP A 312 13.07 3.13 -19.20
CA ASP A 312 14.11 3.50 -18.22
C ASP A 312 14.08 2.55 -17.01
N MET A 313 15.23 1.93 -16.73
CA MET A 313 15.52 1.05 -15.59
C MET A 313 16.83 1.44 -14.89
N TYR A 314 17.30 2.68 -15.05
CA TYR A 314 18.49 3.19 -14.38
C TYR A 314 18.41 2.93 -12.87
N HIS A 315 19.43 2.30 -12.27
CA HIS A 315 19.48 1.92 -10.85
C HIS A 315 18.27 1.13 -10.31
N MET A 316 17.50 0.43 -11.15
CA MET A 316 16.25 -0.23 -10.75
C MET A 316 16.35 -1.06 -9.45
N PHE A 317 17.43 -1.82 -9.26
CA PHE A 317 17.73 -2.64 -8.08
C PHE A 317 19.09 -2.31 -7.45
N ASP A 318 19.65 -1.11 -7.67
CA ASP A 318 20.92 -0.75 -7.04
C ASP A 318 20.79 -0.83 -5.51
N ASN A 319 21.72 -1.56 -4.88
CA ASN A 319 21.77 -1.83 -3.45
C ASN A 319 20.51 -2.54 -2.89
N ALA A 320 19.71 -3.19 -3.73
CA ALA A 320 18.66 -4.14 -3.31
C ALA A 320 19.31 -5.47 -2.90
N LYS A 321 19.93 -5.48 -1.70
CA LYS A 321 20.86 -6.55 -1.26
C LYS A 321 20.27 -7.95 -1.18
N SER A 322 18.95 -8.08 -1.05
CA SER A 322 18.28 -9.39 -0.95
C SER A 322 17.72 -9.89 -2.27
N PHE A 323 17.65 -9.04 -3.31
CA PHE A 323 16.95 -9.37 -4.54
C PHE A 323 17.72 -10.43 -5.34
N ASN A 324 17.09 -11.59 -5.54
CA ASN A 324 17.67 -12.71 -6.28
C ASN A 324 16.58 -13.58 -6.91
N GLN A 325 15.70 -12.95 -7.67
CA GLN A 325 14.56 -13.61 -8.34
C GLN A 325 14.78 -13.68 -9.85
N ASP A 326 14.22 -14.72 -10.47
CA ASP A 326 14.31 -14.93 -11.91
C ASP A 326 13.47 -13.89 -12.66
N ILE A 327 14.15 -13.00 -13.38
CA ILE A 327 13.56 -12.00 -14.27
C ILE A 327 14.07 -12.18 -15.71
N SER A 328 14.65 -13.33 -16.03
CA SER A 328 15.25 -13.62 -17.35
C SER A 328 14.25 -13.51 -18.52
N GLY A 329 12.95 -13.59 -18.21
CA GLY A 329 11.84 -13.45 -19.16
C GLY A 329 11.42 -12.02 -19.48
N TRP A 330 12.00 -10.99 -18.86
CA TRP A 330 11.65 -9.60 -19.16
C TRP A 330 12.07 -9.18 -20.57
N ASP A 331 11.19 -8.43 -21.23
CA ASP A 331 11.47 -7.79 -22.53
C ASP A 331 12.21 -6.47 -22.30
N MET A 332 13.40 -6.37 -22.90
CA MET A 332 14.34 -5.25 -22.77
C MET A 332 14.51 -4.48 -24.09
N SER A 333 13.68 -4.76 -25.09
CA SER A 333 13.80 -4.20 -26.44
C SER A 333 13.67 -2.68 -26.46
N ARG A 334 12.82 -2.10 -25.60
CA ARG A 334 12.56 -0.65 -25.52
C ARG A 334 13.36 0.11 -24.46
N VAL A 335 14.02 -0.59 -23.54
CA VAL A 335 14.79 0.04 -22.45
C VAL A 335 15.99 0.79 -23.03
N SER A 336 16.06 2.12 -22.92
CA SER A 336 17.19 2.92 -23.40
C SER A 336 18.28 3.10 -22.36
N ASP A 337 17.93 3.07 -21.08
CA ASP A 337 18.84 3.25 -19.95
C ASP A 337 18.58 2.16 -18.89
N SER A 338 19.63 1.46 -18.52
CA SER A 338 19.65 0.43 -17.49
C SER A 338 20.97 0.47 -16.70
N GLU A 339 21.67 1.61 -16.75
CA GLU A 339 22.96 1.78 -16.08
C GLU A 339 22.79 1.57 -14.57
N GLY A 340 23.69 0.78 -14.00
CA GLY A 340 23.71 0.45 -12.58
C GLY A 340 22.45 -0.28 -12.08
N ALA A 341 21.64 -0.87 -12.96
CA ALA A 341 20.37 -1.50 -12.58
C ALA A 341 20.51 -2.59 -11.50
N PHE A 342 21.69 -3.23 -11.40
CA PHE A 342 21.97 -4.27 -10.41
C PHE A 342 23.25 -3.99 -9.60
N ASP A 343 23.71 -2.73 -9.56
CA ASP A 343 24.85 -2.37 -8.72
C ASP A 343 24.61 -2.80 -7.28
N ASN A 344 25.60 -3.38 -6.62
CA ASN A 344 25.49 -3.85 -5.23
C ASN A 344 24.32 -4.83 -4.95
N CYS A 345 23.76 -5.48 -5.98
CA CYS A 345 22.73 -6.50 -5.88
C CYS A 345 23.35 -7.91 -5.91
N VAL A 346 22.72 -8.89 -5.24
CA VAL A 346 23.21 -10.28 -5.18
C VAL A 346 22.62 -11.20 -6.25
N ILE A 347 21.92 -10.62 -7.23
CA ILE A 347 21.22 -11.35 -8.28
C ILE A 347 22.18 -12.27 -9.06
N LYS A 348 21.75 -13.50 -9.31
CA LYS A 348 22.47 -14.44 -10.18
C LYS A 348 22.39 -13.99 -11.63
N MET A 349 23.50 -14.10 -12.35
CA MET A 349 23.60 -13.74 -13.77
C MET A 349 22.53 -14.43 -14.65
N ASP A 350 22.23 -15.71 -14.38
CA ASP A 350 21.25 -16.49 -15.15
C ASP A 350 19.79 -16.02 -14.94
N PHE A 351 19.56 -15.17 -13.92
CA PHE A 351 18.25 -14.59 -13.63
C PHE A 351 18.05 -13.23 -14.31
N VAL A 352 19.04 -12.69 -15.02
CA VAL A 352 18.98 -11.38 -15.69
C VAL A 352 18.74 -11.56 -17.20
N PRO A 353 17.87 -10.75 -17.84
CA PRO A 353 17.73 -10.76 -19.29
C PRO A 353 19.03 -10.46 -20.02
N LEU A 354 19.34 -11.25 -21.05
CA LEU A 354 20.60 -11.14 -21.81
C LEU A 354 20.86 -9.75 -22.41
N LEU A 355 19.80 -9.00 -22.74
CA LEU A 355 19.90 -7.67 -23.34
C LEU A 355 20.33 -6.56 -22.37
N PHE A 356 20.34 -6.79 -21.04
CA PHE A 356 20.87 -5.82 -20.08
C PHE A 356 22.36 -5.54 -20.31
N PHE A 357 23.15 -6.57 -20.58
CA PHE A 357 24.61 -6.47 -20.71
C PHE A 357 25.10 -5.71 -21.96
N ASN A 358 24.21 -5.47 -22.93
CA ASN A 358 24.55 -4.73 -24.16
C ASN A 358 24.42 -3.20 -24.02
N LYS A 359 23.85 -2.68 -22.92
CA LYS A 359 23.49 -1.25 -22.79
C LYS A 359 24.29 -0.46 -21.74
N GLU A 360 24.96 -1.12 -20.80
CA GLU A 360 25.71 -0.46 -19.70
C GLU A 360 26.90 0.41 -20.16
N ASN A 361 27.35 0.36 -21.42
CA ASN A 361 28.56 1.07 -21.88
C ASN A 361 28.31 2.19 -22.91
N LYS A 362 27.20 2.96 -22.80
CA LYS A 362 27.00 4.15 -23.64
C LYS A 362 27.42 5.48 -23.01
N ASN A 363 27.69 5.55 -21.70
CA ASN A 363 27.99 6.81 -21.01
C ASN A 363 29.46 7.01 -20.59
N ASP A 364 30.35 6.01 -20.70
CA ASP A 364 31.80 6.17 -20.48
C ASP A 364 32.53 6.77 -21.70
N ARG A 365 31.99 7.87 -22.25
CA ARG A 365 32.71 8.70 -23.22
C ARG A 365 33.21 9.97 -22.55
N ASN A 366 34.21 9.83 -21.68
CA ASN A 366 35.13 10.92 -21.35
C ASN A 366 36.50 10.47 -20.82
N ASP A 367 36.92 9.23 -21.07
CA ASP A 367 38.34 8.87 -20.90
C ASP A 367 38.95 8.45 -22.24
N ASN A 368 40.05 9.11 -22.61
CA ASN A 368 40.78 8.90 -23.87
C ASN A 368 41.65 7.64 -23.81
N THR A 369 41.10 6.54 -23.33
CA THR A 369 41.71 5.21 -23.44
C THR A 369 40.84 4.37 -24.38
N VAL A 370 41.42 3.97 -25.50
CA VAL A 370 40.79 3.04 -26.44
C VAL A 370 40.72 1.69 -25.74
N ASP A 371 39.63 1.44 -25.02
CA ASP A 371 39.39 0.14 -24.40
C ASP A 371 38.76 -0.83 -25.43
N ASN A 372 39.62 -1.66 -26.02
CA ASN A 372 39.25 -2.76 -26.91
C ASN A 372 38.46 -3.89 -26.20
N SER A 373 38.17 -3.78 -24.89
CA SER A 373 37.38 -4.78 -24.15
C SER A 373 35.87 -4.71 -24.44
N SER A 374 35.35 -3.54 -24.83
CA SER A 374 33.90 -3.32 -25.02
C SER A 374 33.34 -3.96 -26.29
N ASP A 375 34.07 -3.87 -27.42
CA ASP A 375 33.75 -4.59 -28.66
C ASP A 375 33.81 -6.11 -28.44
N SER A 376 34.77 -6.57 -27.63
CA SER A 376 34.98 -8.00 -27.34
C SER A 376 33.83 -8.64 -26.55
N LYS A 377 33.23 -7.91 -25.59
CA LYS A 377 32.07 -8.37 -24.81
C LYS A 377 30.77 -8.39 -25.62
N SER A 378 30.52 -7.35 -26.42
CA SER A 378 29.35 -7.30 -27.32
C SER A 378 29.40 -8.42 -28.36
N LEU A 379 30.56 -8.65 -28.97
CA LEU A 379 30.78 -9.76 -29.92
C LEU A 379 30.64 -11.13 -29.25
N PHE A 380 31.05 -11.27 -27.97
CA PHE A 380 30.87 -12.50 -27.19
C PHE A 380 29.38 -12.82 -26.93
N PHE A 381 28.57 -11.82 -26.58
CA PHE A 381 27.14 -12.03 -26.38
C PHE A 381 26.37 -12.25 -27.69
N GLU A 382 26.79 -11.62 -28.79
CA GLU A 382 26.30 -11.92 -30.14
C GLU A 382 26.66 -13.35 -30.55
N ALA A 383 27.87 -13.82 -30.21
CA ALA A 383 28.26 -15.22 -30.41
C ALA A 383 27.43 -16.20 -29.55
N LEU A 384 27.08 -15.85 -28.31
CA LEU A 384 26.19 -16.63 -27.44
C LEU A 384 24.73 -16.68 -27.93
N GLN A 385 24.24 -15.62 -28.56
CA GLN A 385 22.94 -15.60 -29.22
C GLN A 385 22.93 -16.49 -30.47
N ASN A 386 24.00 -16.46 -31.26
CA ASN A 386 24.18 -17.37 -32.40
C ASN A 386 24.39 -18.84 -31.96
N LEU A 387 24.93 -19.07 -30.76
CA LEU A 387 25.07 -20.40 -30.17
C LEU A 387 23.73 -21.07 -29.81
N LYS A 388 22.68 -20.28 -29.51
CA LYS A 388 21.34 -20.80 -29.19
C LYS A 388 20.45 -21.09 -30.41
N SER A 389 20.85 -20.69 -31.62
CA SER A 389 20.01 -20.71 -32.83
C SER A 389 20.30 -21.84 -33.83
N ASP A 390 20.78 -23.00 -33.37
CA ASP A 390 21.00 -24.25 -34.13
C ASP A 390 22.04 -24.23 -35.28
N ASN A 391 22.81 -23.15 -35.50
CA ASN A 391 23.89 -23.12 -36.50
C ASN A 391 25.29 -23.06 -35.85
N LEU A 392 25.79 -24.20 -35.39
CA LEU A 392 27.13 -24.35 -34.81
C LEU A 392 28.22 -24.45 -35.90
N ASN A 393 29.15 -23.48 -35.92
CA ASN A 393 30.46 -23.64 -36.54
C ASN A 393 31.56 -23.52 -35.47
N LEU A 394 32.10 -24.67 -35.06
CA LEU A 394 33.14 -24.81 -34.02
C LEU A 394 34.45 -24.08 -34.37
N ASN A 395 34.75 -23.89 -35.65
CA ASN A 395 35.98 -23.21 -36.08
C ASN A 395 35.94 -21.73 -35.74
N SER A 396 34.76 -21.10 -35.83
CA SER A 396 34.56 -19.67 -35.55
C SER A 396 34.75 -19.34 -34.07
N ILE A 397 34.37 -20.25 -33.17
CA ILE A 397 34.51 -20.09 -31.72
C ILE A 397 35.98 -20.24 -31.32
N SER A 398 36.67 -21.24 -31.87
CA SER A 398 38.08 -21.46 -31.58
C SER A 398 38.97 -20.34 -32.14
N GLU A 399 38.64 -19.79 -33.32
CA GLU A 399 39.34 -18.64 -33.89
C GLU A 399 39.13 -17.37 -33.04
N PHE A 400 37.90 -17.09 -32.63
CA PHE A 400 37.57 -15.93 -31.79
C PHE A 400 38.24 -16.00 -30.40
N TYR A 401 38.17 -17.16 -29.72
CA TYR A 401 38.87 -17.36 -28.44
C TYR A 401 40.38 -17.15 -28.59
N ASN A 402 41.00 -17.75 -29.60
CA ASN A 402 42.45 -17.60 -29.82
C ASN A 402 42.84 -16.15 -30.14
N GLN A 403 41.97 -15.39 -30.79
CA GLN A 403 42.23 -14.00 -31.16
C GLN A 403 42.11 -13.04 -29.95
N HIS A 404 41.32 -13.37 -28.92
CA HIS A 404 40.97 -12.45 -27.83
C HIS A 404 41.29 -12.96 -26.41
N LYS A 405 41.89 -14.16 -26.29
CA LYS A 405 42.30 -14.76 -24.99
C LYS A 405 43.18 -13.84 -24.13
N GLN A 406 44.00 -12.99 -24.73
CA GLN A 406 44.92 -12.10 -24.00
C GLN A 406 44.25 -10.83 -23.43
N SER A 407 43.04 -10.49 -23.88
CA SER A 407 42.28 -9.30 -23.46
C SER A 407 41.06 -9.63 -22.57
N LEU A 408 40.89 -10.91 -22.20
CA LEU A 408 39.80 -11.39 -21.34
C LEU A 408 40.27 -11.45 -19.88
N ASP A 409 39.43 -10.96 -18.96
CA ASP A 409 39.63 -11.10 -17.52
C ASP A 409 39.81 -12.60 -17.15
N VAL A 410 40.74 -12.90 -16.24
CA VAL A 410 41.04 -14.26 -15.77
C VAL A 410 39.79 -14.98 -15.26
N GLY A 411 38.84 -14.26 -14.64
CA GLY A 411 37.56 -14.82 -14.22
C GLY A 411 36.69 -15.28 -15.38
N ILE A 412 36.67 -14.51 -16.48
CA ILE A 412 35.92 -14.81 -17.71
C ILE A 412 36.58 -15.98 -18.47
N VAL A 413 37.92 -16.02 -18.53
CA VAL A 413 38.65 -17.15 -19.12
C VAL A 413 38.35 -18.44 -18.37
N ASN A 414 38.33 -18.41 -17.03
CA ASN A 414 38.01 -19.58 -16.22
C ASN A 414 36.56 -20.03 -16.39
N ASP A 415 35.61 -19.10 -16.54
CA ASP A 415 34.20 -19.44 -16.75
C ASP A 415 33.94 -19.96 -18.17
N ILE A 416 34.61 -19.40 -19.19
CA ILE A 416 34.63 -19.94 -20.56
C ILE A 416 35.23 -21.35 -20.57
N GLU A 417 36.38 -21.56 -19.92
CA GLU A 417 36.99 -22.89 -19.86
C GLU A 417 36.11 -23.89 -19.11
N SER A 418 35.44 -23.47 -18.04
CA SER A 418 34.52 -24.30 -17.26
C SER A 418 33.30 -24.70 -18.10
N LYS A 419 32.62 -23.73 -18.73
CA LYS A 419 31.42 -23.98 -19.55
C LYS A 419 31.75 -24.74 -20.83
N THR A 420 32.90 -24.48 -21.45
CA THR A 420 33.37 -25.25 -22.61
C THR A 420 33.68 -26.70 -22.21
N LYS A 421 34.28 -26.94 -21.04
CA LYS A 421 34.50 -28.30 -20.51
C LYS A 421 33.19 -29.03 -20.21
N VAL A 422 32.21 -28.36 -19.62
CA VAL A 422 30.88 -28.94 -19.35
C VAL A 422 30.19 -29.30 -20.67
N PHE A 423 30.16 -28.38 -21.64
CA PHE A 423 29.54 -28.59 -22.94
C PHE A 423 30.23 -29.68 -23.77
N ILE A 424 31.57 -29.73 -23.77
CA ILE A 424 32.33 -30.83 -24.39
C ILE A 424 32.01 -32.16 -23.71
N SER A 425 31.86 -32.18 -22.38
CA SER A 425 31.49 -33.40 -21.63
C SER A 425 30.06 -33.86 -21.96
N GLU A 426 29.12 -32.95 -22.18
CA GLU A 426 27.75 -33.26 -22.58
C GLU A 426 27.67 -33.79 -24.02
N ILE A 427 28.39 -33.16 -24.96
CA ILE A 427 28.52 -33.68 -26.33
C ILE A 427 29.23 -35.03 -26.33
N TYR A 428 30.25 -35.21 -25.49
CA TYR A 428 30.95 -36.49 -25.35
C TYR A 428 30.03 -37.60 -24.84
N GLU A 429 29.23 -37.35 -23.80
CA GLU A 429 28.23 -38.30 -23.30
C GLU A 429 27.18 -38.63 -24.37
N LEU A 430 26.70 -37.62 -25.11
CA LEU A 430 25.75 -37.83 -26.20
C LEU A 430 26.34 -38.66 -27.35
N LEU A 431 27.60 -38.44 -27.72
CA LEU A 431 28.31 -39.24 -28.74
C LEU A 431 28.66 -40.64 -28.23
N TYR A 432 29.11 -40.76 -26.99
CA TYR A 432 29.46 -42.04 -26.35
C TYR A 432 28.24 -42.97 -26.23
N ASN A 433 27.07 -42.39 -25.94
CA ASN A 433 25.81 -43.12 -25.80
C ASN A 433 25.08 -43.36 -27.13
N SER A 434 25.35 -42.58 -28.17
CA SER A 434 24.71 -42.72 -29.50
C SER A 434 25.42 -43.67 -30.46
N VAL A 435 26.70 -44.03 -30.21
CA VAL A 435 27.46 -44.92 -31.11
C VAL A 435 27.48 -46.37 -30.60
N ASN A 436 26.89 -47.28 -31.38
CA ASN A 436 26.80 -48.72 -31.13
C ASN A 436 28.04 -49.45 -31.70
N VAL A 437 29.22 -49.22 -31.11
CA VAL A 437 30.50 -49.85 -31.50
C VAL A 437 31.24 -50.46 -30.30
N SER A 438 32.15 -51.39 -30.58
CA SER A 438 32.94 -52.11 -29.56
C SER A 438 33.75 -51.17 -28.65
N ASN A 439 33.93 -51.55 -27.37
CA ASN A 439 34.58 -50.73 -26.34
C ASN A 439 35.97 -50.21 -26.77
N ASP A 440 36.76 -51.01 -27.47
CA ASP A 440 38.09 -50.62 -27.96
C ASP A 440 38.03 -49.42 -28.95
N LYS A 441 36.95 -49.29 -29.72
CA LYS A 441 36.74 -48.13 -30.61
C LYS A 441 36.26 -46.91 -29.85
N LYS A 442 35.51 -47.08 -28.76
CA LYS A 442 35.12 -45.97 -27.88
C LYS A 442 36.34 -45.38 -27.16
N GLU A 443 37.27 -46.23 -26.73
CA GLU A 443 38.51 -45.81 -26.06
C GLU A 443 39.49 -45.10 -27.01
N ALA A 444 39.60 -45.55 -28.27
CA ALA A 444 40.35 -44.82 -29.31
C ALA A 444 39.74 -43.44 -29.65
N MET A 445 38.40 -43.35 -29.66
CA MET A 445 37.70 -42.07 -29.83
C MET A 445 37.95 -41.14 -28.64
N HIS A 446 37.98 -41.67 -27.41
CA HIS A 446 38.28 -40.90 -26.20
C HIS A 446 39.70 -40.32 -26.23
N ILE A 447 40.69 -41.07 -26.73
CA ILE A 447 42.09 -40.60 -26.85
C ILE A 447 42.25 -39.53 -27.93
N SER A 448 41.45 -39.56 -29.00
CA SER A 448 41.55 -38.57 -30.09
C SER A 448 40.78 -37.27 -29.84
N LEU A 449 39.78 -37.30 -28.96
CA LEU A 449 38.98 -36.12 -28.57
C LEU A 449 39.59 -35.31 -27.42
N LYS A 450 40.45 -35.94 -26.62
CA LYS A 450 41.18 -35.34 -25.50
C LYS A 450 42.50 -34.76 -25.97
#